data_AF-A0AA88X5J3-F1
#
_entry.id   AF-A0AA88X5J3-F1
#
_cell.length_a   1.000
_cell.length_b   1.000
_cell.length_c   1.000
_cell.angle_alpha   90.00
_cell.angle_beta   90.00
_cell.angle_gamma   90.00
#
_symmetry.space_group_name_H-M   'P 1'
#
loop_
_entity.id
_entity.type
_entity.pdbx_description
1 polymer ?
#
loop_
_entity_poly.entity_id
_entity_poly.type
_entity_poly.pdbx_seq_one_letter_code
_entity_poly.pdbx_strand_id
1 'polypeptide(L)'
;CREVLQSSLLLLGEIGGNDYNHPFFAGQSIEEIQQYVSPVIGAIASFIKELIELGAVTLMVPGNLPIGCSSSYLTLFKGSNKEEYDPETGCLTWLNKFAEYHNELLRNELNLIQQLHPHATIIYADYYNAAMQLYRSPKKFGFTRGALSACCGGGGSYNYNPSVLCGIPPSTVSGEPSLYVNWDGLHLTEAAYRWIFRGLFEGPYTIPQINTLCGSRALSA
;
A
#
# COMPACT_ATOMS: atom_id res chain seq x y z
N CYS A 1 12.83 9.67 -25.30
CA CYS A 1 11.82 9.54 -24.22
C CYS A 1 10.78 8.48 -24.58
N ARG A 2 10.03 8.63 -25.68
CA ARG A 2 8.99 7.67 -26.10
C ARG A 2 9.45 6.21 -26.16
N GLU A 3 10.58 5.91 -26.79
CA GLU A 3 11.13 4.53 -26.86
C GLU A 3 11.43 3.92 -25.47
N VAL A 4 11.90 4.75 -24.54
CA VAL A 4 12.15 4.32 -23.15
C VAL A 4 10.83 3.96 -22.47
N LEU A 5 9.81 4.80 -22.60
CA LEU A 5 8.48 4.55 -22.02
C LEU A 5 7.80 3.30 -22.63
N GLN A 6 8.00 3.05 -23.92
CA GLN A 6 7.44 1.87 -24.60
C GLN A 6 8.09 0.54 -24.19
N SER A 7 9.33 0.58 -23.70
CA SER A 7 10.10 -0.59 -23.28
C SER A 7 10.20 -0.76 -21.77
N SER A 8 9.63 0.16 -20.99
CA SER A 8 9.68 0.16 -19.53
C SER A 8 8.38 -0.33 -18.89
N LEU A 9 8.51 -0.94 -17.71
CA LEU A 9 7.43 -1.05 -16.74
C LEU A 9 7.42 0.21 -15.89
N LEU A 10 6.31 0.95 -15.88
CA LEU A 10 6.13 2.14 -15.03
C LEU A 10 5.32 1.77 -13.79
N LEU A 11 5.95 1.79 -12.61
CA LEU A 11 5.26 1.62 -11.33
C LEU A 11 4.79 2.99 -10.81
N LEU A 12 3.49 3.16 -10.63
CA LEU A 12 2.84 4.44 -10.30
C LEU A 12 2.32 4.47 -8.86
N GLY A 13 3.18 4.21 -7.88
CA GLY A 13 2.71 4.29 -6.49
C GLY A 13 3.76 4.36 -5.39
N GLU A 14 3.32 4.51 -4.15
CA GLU A 14 1.90 4.67 -3.73
C GLU A 14 1.43 6.13 -3.81
N ILE A 15 0.48 6.44 -4.72
CA ILE A 15 -0.14 7.76 -4.88
C ILE A 15 -1.46 7.77 -4.08
N GLY A 16 -1.73 8.85 -3.35
CA GLY A 16 -2.98 9.02 -2.59
C GLY A 16 -2.88 8.75 -1.08
N GLY A 17 -1.86 8.03 -0.62
CA GLY A 17 -1.72 7.70 0.80
C GLY A 17 -1.64 8.94 1.72
N ASN A 18 -0.87 9.95 1.32
CA ASN A 18 -0.73 11.18 2.09
C ASN A 18 -1.99 12.06 2.06
N ASP A 19 -2.76 12.01 0.98
CA ASP A 19 -4.04 12.70 0.82
C ASP A 19 -5.08 12.22 1.86
N TYR A 20 -4.91 11.01 2.41
CA TYR A 20 -5.71 10.49 3.52
C TYR A 20 -5.00 10.64 4.87
N ASN A 21 -3.69 10.37 4.93
CA ASN A 21 -2.93 10.42 6.17
C ASN A 21 -2.95 11.79 6.83
N HIS A 22 -2.74 12.86 6.04
CA HIS A 22 -2.75 14.21 6.59
C HIS A 22 -4.09 14.61 7.23
N PRO A 23 -5.26 14.47 6.56
CA PRO A 23 -6.52 14.82 7.20
C PRO A 23 -6.91 13.89 8.35
N PHE A 24 -6.59 12.59 8.30
CA PHE A 24 -6.80 11.71 9.46
C PHE A 24 -5.97 12.17 10.68
N PHE A 25 -4.69 12.53 10.47
CA PHE A 25 -3.84 13.06 11.53
C PHE A 25 -4.25 14.46 12.01
N ALA A 26 -4.93 15.22 11.17
CA ALA A 26 -5.54 16.50 11.54
C ALA A 26 -6.88 16.32 12.30
N GLY A 27 -7.39 15.09 12.43
CA GLY A 27 -8.64 14.79 13.13
C GLY A 27 -9.90 15.07 12.33
N GLN A 28 -9.84 15.12 11.00
CA GLN A 28 -11.03 15.17 10.15
C GLN A 28 -11.84 13.88 10.26
N SER A 29 -13.15 13.95 10.02
CA SER A 29 -14.01 12.77 10.11
C SER A 29 -13.79 11.84 8.91
N ILE A 30 -14.12 10.56 9.08
CA ILE A 30 -14.03 9.59 7.98
C ILE A 30 -14.95 9.98 6.81
N GLU A 31 -16.11 10.58 7.08
CA GLU A 31 -17.06 11.03 6.07
C GLU A 31 -16.47 12.17 5.22
N GLU A 32 -15.73 13.09 5.84
CA GLU A 32 -14.99 14.15 5.14
C GLU A 32 -13.88 13.54 4.30
N ILE A 33 -13.09 12.63 4.88
CA ILE A 33 -11.93 12.02 4.21
C ILE A 33 -12.35 11.12 3.05
N GLN A 34 -13.50 10.43 3.15
CA GLN A 34 -14.06 9.65 2.03
C GLN A 34 -14.33 10.50 0.79
N GLN A 35 -14.61 11.81 0.93
CA GLN A 35 -14.83 12.70 -0.21
C GLN A 35 -13.55 12.93 -1.03
N TYR A 36 -12.37 12.72 -0.45
CA TYR A 36 -11.09 12.83 -1.15
C TYR A 36 -10.82 11.61 -2.04
N VAL A 37 -11.50 10.48 -1.82
CA VAL A 37 -11.22 9.24 -2.57
C VAL A 37 -11.45 9.45 -4.07
N SER A 38 -12.59 10.01 -4.47
CA SER A 38 -12.89 10.24 -5.88
C SER A 38 -11.89 11.20 -6.57
N PRO A 39 -11.58 12.39 -6.01
CA PRO A 39 -10.51 13.26 -6.52
C PRO A 39 -9.14 12.58 -6.64
N VAL A 40 -8.72 11.78 -5.66
CA VAL A 40 -7.44 11.06 -5.68
C VAL A 40 -7.42 10.04 -6.82
N ILE A 41 -8.49 9.24 -6.97
CA ILE A 41 -8.62 8.31 -8.11
C ILE A 41 -8.60 9.06 -9.44
N GLY A 42 -9.28 10.21 -9.52
CA GLY A 42 -9.26 11.07 -10.71
C GLY A 42 -7.85 11.57 -11.07
N ALA A 43 -7.06 11.95 -10.07
CA ALA A 43 -5.67 12.38 -10.27
C ALA A 43 -4.78 11.21 -10.77
N ILE A 44 -4.91 10.03 -10.17
CA ILE A 44 -4.23 8.81 -10.63
C ILE A 44 -4.62 8.49 -12.08
N ALA A 45 -5.91 8.57 -12.40
CA ALA A 45 -6.42 8.33 -13.75
C ALA A 45 -5.88 9.31 -14.78
N SER A 46 -5.83 10.62 -14.44
CA SER A 46 -5.25 11.65 -15.31
C SER A 46 -3.79 11.34 -15.60
N PHE A 47 -3.01 11.03 -14.56
CA PHE A 47 -1.60 10.75 -14.70
C PHE A 47 -1.32 9.51 -15.57
N ILE A 48 -2.12 8.45 -15.41
CA ILE A 48 -2.03 7.25 -16.27
C ILE A 48 -2.31 7.60 -17.73
N LYS A 49 -3.39 8.36 -18.01
CA LYS A 49 -3.77 8.75 -19.37
C LYS A 49 -2.67 9.58 -20.04
N GLU A 50 -2.11 10.55 -19.32
CA GLU A 50 -0.98 11.36 -19.80
C GLU A 50 0.25 10.51 -20.12
N LEU A 51 0.60 9.56 -19.25
CA LEU A 51 1.73 8.65 -19.51
C LEU A 51 1.51 7.80 -20.76
N ILE A 52 0.28 7.30 -20.97
CA ILE A 52 -0.08 6.54 -22.17
C ILE A 52 0.04 7.43 -23.42
N GLU A 53 -0.42 8.67 -23.38
CA GLU A 53 -0.27 9.64 -24.48
C GLU A 53 1.20 9.93 -24.81
N LEU A 54 2.07 9.96 -23.80
CA LEU A 54 3.52 10.10 -23.97
C LEU A 54 4.20 8.82 -24.49
N GLY A 55 3.49 7.70 -24.54
CA GLY A 55 3.92 6.43 -25.11
C GLY A 55 4.21 5.32 -24.10
N ALA A 56 3.79 5.44 -22.85
CA ALA A 56 3.84 4.33 -21.91
C ALA A 56 2.92 3.18 -22.35
N VAL A 57 3.44 1.95 -22.29
CA VAL A 57 2.69 0.76 -22.74
C VAL A 57 2.45 -0.22 -21.61
N THR A 58 3.25 -0.22 -20.55
CA THR A 58 3.07 -1.13 -19.41
C THR A 58 3.15 -0.33 -18.11
N LEU A 59 2.02 -0.25 -17.40
CA LEU A 59 1.89 0.50 -16.16
C LEU A 59 1.41 -0.43 -15.06
N MET A 60 2.06 -0.37 -13.89
CA MET A 60 1.63 -1.03 -12.68
C MET A 60 1.16 0.01 -11.68
N VAL A 61 -0.04 -0.14 -11.18
CA VAL A 61 -0.68 0.81 -10.28
C VAL A 61 -1.07 0.08 -9.00
N PRO A 62 -0.36 0.32 -7.89
CA PRO A 62 -0.70 -0.31 -6.63
C PRO A 62 -1.94 0.34 -6.00
N GLY A 63 -2.78 -0.50 -5.41
CA GLY A 63 -3.76 -0.04 -4.44
C GLY A 63 -3.11 0.35 -3.11
N ASN A 64 -3.90 0.95 -2.23
CA ASN A 64 -3.52 1.31 -0.88
C ASN A 64 -3.30 0.07 0.01
N LEU A 65 -2.31 0.13 0.91
CA LEU A 65 -2.03 -0.85 1.95
C LEU A 65 -3.17 -1.01 2.96
N PRO A 66 -3.17 -2.07 3.81
CA PRO A 66 -4.14 -2.19 4.89
C PRO A 66 -3.81 -1.20 6.02
N ILE A 67 -4.22 0.06 5.84
CA ILE A 67 -3.83 1.17 6.72
C ILE A 67 -4.34 1.01 8.16
N GLY A 68 -5.37 0.21 8.41
CA GLY A 68 -5.81 -0.13 9.76
C GLY A 68 -4.77 -0.91 10.58
N CYS A 69 -3.74 -1.46 9.93
CA CYS A 69 -2.64 -2.17 10.56
C CYS A 69 -1.42 -1.29 10.88
N SER A 70 -1.43 -0.01 10.50
CA SER A 70 -0.34 0.93 10.77
C SER A 70 -0.25 1.24 12.27
N SER A 71 0.96 1.22 12.83
CA SER A 71 1.18 1.55 14.24
C SER A 71 0.75 2.97 14.57
N SER A 72 0.92 3.92 13.64
CA SER A 72 0.49 5.32 13.88
C SER A 72 -1.02 5.43 14.01
N TYR A 73 -1.78 4.73 13.16
CA TYR A 73 -3.24 4.70 13.25
C TYR A 73 -3.74 3.95 14.46
N LEU A 74 -3.12 2.80 14.78
CA LEU A 74 -3.45 2.04 15.98
C LEU A 74 -3.17 2.81 17.28
N THR A 75 -2.16 3.68 17.28
CA THR A 75 -1.87 4.57 18.40
C THR A 75 -2.84 5.76 18.45
N LEU A 76 -3.13 6.39 17.31
CA LEU A 76 -4.02 7.55 17.24
C LEU A 76 -5.47 7.20 17.61
N PHE A 77 -6.01 6.13 17.02
CA PHE A 77 -7.38 5.68 17.22
C PHE A 77 -7.48 4.57 18.27
N LYS A 78 -6.53 4.56 19.22
CA LYS A 78 -6.54 3.61 20.31
C LYS A 78 -7.83 3.75 21.12
N GLY A 79 -8.63 2.69 21.13
CA GLY A 79 -9.93 2.64 21.78
C GLY A 79 -10.07 1.43 22.71
N SER A 80 -11.06 1.46 23.60
CA SER A 80 -11.43 0.31 24.44
C SER A 80 -12.41 -0.64 23.75
N ASN A 81 -13.04 -0.20 22.66
CA ASN A 81 -13.98 -1.01 21.89
C ASN A 81 -13.24 -2.06 21.08
N LYS A 82 -13.24 -3.30 21.56
CA LYS A 82 -12.56 -4.42 20.88
C LYS A 82 -13.21 -4.78 19.54
N GLU A 83 -14.47 -4.41 19.31
CA GLU A 83 -15.18 -4.73 18.06
C GLU A 83 -14.64 -3.94 16.86
N GLU A 84 -13.92 -2.84 17.10
CA GLU A 84 -13.27 -2.06 16.04
C GLU A 84 -12.00 -2.74 15.50
N TYR A 85 -11.48 -3.73 16.22
CA TYR A 85 -10.24 -4.42 15.89
C TYR A 85 -10.54 -5.82 15.34
N ASP A 86 -9.86 -6.16 14.26
CA ASP A 86 -9.90 -7.52 13.72
C ASP A 86 -9.23 -8.49 14.71
N PRO A 87 -9.90 -9.58 15.13
CA PRO A 87 -9.40 -10.44 16.19
C PRO A 87 -8.20 -11.30 15.76
N GLU A 88 -7.99 -11.50 14.45
CA GLU A 88 -6.86 -12.27 13.92
C GLU A 88 -5.60 -11.42 13.82
N THR A 89 -5.74 -10.21 13.28
CA THR A 89 -4.62 -9.34 12.91
C THR A 89 -4.37 -8.22 13.91
N GLY A 90 -5.37 -7.83 14.71
CA GLY A 90 -5.33 -6.67 15.60
C GLY A 90 -5.43 -5.32 14.87
N CYS A 91 -5.76 -5.31 13.58
CA CYS A 91 -5.89 -4.09 12.78
C CYS A 91 -7.26 -3.43 12.97
N LEU A 92 -7.33 -2.11 12.80
CA LEU A 92 -8.60 -1.36 12.80
C LEU A 92 -9.43 -1.70 11.56
N THR A 93 -10.59 -2.32 11.77
CA THR A 93 -11.45 -2.82 10.69
C THR A 93 -12.01 -1.71 9.83
N TRP A 94 -12.42 -0.59 10.42
CA TRP A 94 -13.03 0.52 9.70
C TRP A 94 -12.02 1.25 8.79
N LEU A 95 -10.75 1.36 9.21
CA LEU A 95 -9.67 1.91 8.38
C LEU A 95 -9.31 0.96 7.23
N ASN A 96 -9.32 -0.35 7.48
CA ASN A 96 -9.12 -1.33 6.42
C ASN A 96 -10.27 -1.29 5.40
N LYS A 97 -11.53 -1.13 5.84
CA LYS A 97 -12.68 -0.90 4.94
C LYS A 97 -12.53 0.37 4.10
N PHE A 98 -11.96 1.43 4.67
CA PHE A 98 -11.66 2.65 3.92
C PHE A 98 -10.61 2.39 2.81
N ALA A 99 -9.53 1.66 3.12
CA ALA A 99 -8.53 1.29 2.11
C ALA A 99 -9.12 0.36 1.04
N GLU A 100 -9.97 -0.59 1.42
CA GLU A 100 -10.70 -1.46 0.48
C GLU A 100 -11.61 -0.67 -0.45
N TYR A 101 -12.32 0.35 0.07
CA TYR A 101 -13.16 1.24 -0.72
C TYR A 101 -12.35 2.03 -1.77
N HIS A 102 -11.20 2.60 -1.39
CA HIS A 102 -10.27 3.21 -2.34
C HIS A 102 -9.85 2.20 -3.41
N ASN A 103 -9.42 1.01 -3.00
CA ASN A 103 -8.90 -0.02 -3.90
C ASN A 103 -9.97 -0.52 -4.89
N GLU A 104 -11.22 -0.62 -4.45
CA GLU A 104 -12.34 -0.95 -5.33
C GLU A 104 -12.56 0.11 -6.40
N LEU A 105 -12.64 1.39 -6.02
CA LEU A 105 -12.81 2.49 -6.97
C LEU A 105 -11.63 2.61 -7.93
N LEU A 106 -10.41 2.44 -7.43
CA LEU A 106 -9.20 2.41 -8.27
C LEU A 106 -9.30 1.31 -9.32
N ARG A 107 -9.61 0.06 -8.93
CA ARG A 107 -9.76 -1.04 -9.89
C ARG A 107 -10.82 -0.76 -10.95
N ASN A 108 -11.95 -0.19 -10.56
CA ASN A 108 -13.01 0.18 -11.52
C ASN A 108 -12.52 1.21 -12.54
N GLU A 109 -11.82 2.25 -12.10
CA GLU A 109 -11.26 3.26 -12.99
C GLU A 109 -10.15 2.68 -13.88
N LEU A 110 -9.25 1.85 -13.34
CA LEU A 110 -8.22 1.17 -14.14
C LEU A 110 -8.83 0.29 -15.24
N ASN A 111 -9.91 -0.41 -14.93
CA ASN A 111 -10.65 -1.21 -15.93
C ASN A 111 -11.23 -0.32 -17.04
N LEU A 112 -11.78 0.84 -16.69
CA LEU A 112 -12.29 1.81 -17.67
C LEU A 112 -11.15 2.33 -18.56
N ILE A 113 -10.03 2.73 -17.98
CA ILE A 113 -8.86 3.22 -18.74
C ILE A 113 -8.34 2.11 -19.66
N GLN A 114 -8.26 0.87 -19.19
CA GLN A 114 -7.81 -0.26 -19.99
C GLN A 114 -8.71 -0.50 -21.22
N GLN A 115 -10.03 -0.29 -21.10
CA GLN A 115 -10.97 -0.38 -22.24
C GLN A 115 -10.76 0.77 -23.24
N LEU A 116 -10.45 1.97 -22.76
CA LEU A 116 -10.19 3.14 -23.61
C LEU A 116 -8.82 3.08 -24.30
N HIS A 117 -7.84 2.40 -23.69
CA HIS A 117 -6.47 2.29 -24.17
C HIS A 117 -6.07 0.81 -24.36
N PRO A 118 -6.67 0.07 -25.31
CA PRO A 118 -6.41 -1.36 -25.49
C PRO A 118 -4.98 -1.71 -25.92
N HIS A 119 -4.20 -0.71 -26.34
CA HIS A 119 -2.79 -0.85 -26.69
C HIS A 119 -1.86 -0.79 -25.47
N ALA A 120 -2.32 -0.26 -24.34
CA ALA A 120 -1.59 -0.26 -23.08
C ALA A 120 -1.97 -1.50 -22.24
N THR A 121 -1.07 -1.91 -21.37
CA THR A 121 -1.28 -2.94 -20.34
C THR A 121 -1.24 -2.27 -18.98
N ILE A 122 -2.39 -2.23 -18.31
CA ILE A 122 -2.56 -1.66 -16.97
C ILE A 122 -2.69 -2.80 -15.98
N ILE A 123 -1.73 -2.87 -15.05
CA ILE A 123 -1.62 -3.91 -14.04
C ILE A 123 -2.00 -3.31 -12.69
N TYR A 124 -3.09 -3.77 -12.09
CA TYR A 124 -3.38 -3.48 -10.70
C TYR A 124 -2.47 -4.32 -9.79
N ALA A 125 -1.73 -3.66 -8.89
CA ALA A 125 -0.93 -4.34 -7.87
C ALA A 125 -1.68 -4.33 -6.54
N ASP A 126 -2.06 -5.52 -6.07
CA ASP A 126 -2.86 -5.73 -4.86
C ASP A 126 -1.98 -5.69 -3.60
N TYR A 127 -1.44 -4.50 -3.31
CA TYR A 127 -0.62 -4.24 -2.13
C TYR A 127 -1.36 -4.60 -0.84
N TYR A 128 -2.66 -4.33 -0.79
CA TYR A 128 -3.51 -4.66 0.36
C TYR A 128 -3.41 -6.14 0.72
N ASN A 129 -3.76 -7.03 -0.22
CA ASN A 129 -3.80 -8.46 0.07
C ASN A 129 -2.40 -9.08 0.18
N ALA A 130 -1.41 -8.56 -0.55
CA ALA A 130 -0.02 -8.97 -0.41
C ALA A 130 0.51 -8.67 1.00
N ALA A 131 0.27 -7.45 1.50
CA ALA A 131 0.69 -7.03 2.84
C ALA A 131 -0.13 -7.71 3.94
N MET A 132 -1.42 -7.98 3.73
CA MET A 132 -2.30 -8.62 4.72
C MET A 132 -1.77 -9.98 5.19
N GLN A 133 -1.05 -10.72 4.35
CA GLN A 133 -0.42 -11.99 4.74
C GLN A 133 0.59 -11.81 5.89
N LEU A 134 1.29 -10.68 5.91
CA LEU A 134 2.29 -10.37 6.93
C LEU A 134 1.65 -10.09 8.29
N TYR A 135 0.41 -9.60 8.31
CA TYR A 135 -0.34 -9.34 9.53
C TYR A 135 -1.04 -10.61 10.05
N ARG A 136 -1.59 -11.45 9.16
CA ARG A 136 -2.22 -12.72 9.54
C ARG A 136 -1.24 -13.77 10.06
N SER A 137 0.00 -13.77 9.57
CA SER A 137 0.97 -14.82 9.91
C SER A 137 2.43 -14.33 9.95
N PRO A 138 2.77 -13.27 10.72
CA PRO A 138 4.09 -12.62 10.68
C PRO A 138 5.25 -13.59 10.91
N LYS A 139 5.10 -14.54 11.85
CA LYS A 139 6.13 -15.53 12.17
C LYS A 139 6.46 -16.46 11.00
N LYS A 140 5.51 -16.76 10.11
CA LYS A 140 5.77 -17.59 8.91
C LYS A 140 6.71 -16.90 7.92
N PHE A 141 6.73 -15.57 7.93
CA PHE A 141 7.56 -14.74 7.06
C PHE A 141 8.85 -14.24 7.74
N GLY A 142 9.14 -14.71 8.96
CA GLY A 142 10.34 -14.35 9.73
C GLY A 142 10.17 -13.16 10.69
N PHE A 143 8.98 -12.53 10.73
CA PHE A 143 8.72 -11.37 11.59
C PHE A 143 8.41 -11.78 13.04
N THR A 144 9.45 -12.16 13.77
CA THR A 144 9.33 -12.67 15.15
C THR A 144 9.09 -11.57 16.19
N ARG A 145 9.38 -10.31 15.87
CA ARG A 145 9.10 -9.16 16.74
C ARG A 145 7.71 -8.54 16.50
N GLY A 146 6.95 -9.09 15.56
CA GLY A 146 5.53 -8.78 15.35
C GLY A 146 5.27 -7.89 14.13
N ALA A 147 3.98 -7.74 13.82
CA ALA A 147 3.53 -7.00 12.64
C ALA A 147 3.12 -5.55 12.95
N LEU A 148 2.50 -5.31 14.10
CA LEU A 148 1.84 -4.05 14.42
C LEU A 148 2.72 -3.03 15.16
N SER A 149 3.80 -3.46 15.81
CA SER A 149 4.71 -2.53 16.49
C SER A 149 5.81 -2.07 15.55
N ALA A 150 6.11 -0.77 15.57
CA ALA A 150 7.18 -0.18 14.77
C ALA A 150 8.56 -0.59 15.30
N CYS A 151 9.49 -0.88 14.40
CA CYS A 151 10.89 -1.14 14.76
C CYS A 151 11.56 0.13 15.32
N CYS A 152 11.38 1.27 14.67
CA CYS A 152 11.95 2.55 15.03
C CYS A 152 10.87 3.49 15.59
N GLY A 153 11.12 4.08 16.76
CA GLY A 153 10.17 5.04 17.33
C GLY A 153 10.53 5.54 18.71
N GLY A 154 9.66 6.40 19.25
CA GLY A 154 9.83 7.07 20.54
C GLY A 154 9.17 6.38 21.73
N GLY A 155 8.89 5.07 21.64
CA GLY A 155 8.17 4.32 22.68
C GLY A 155 6.66 4.44 22.59
N GLY A 156 5.95 4.15 23.68
CA GLY A 156 4.49 4.17 23.73
C GLY A 156 3.81 2.92 23.18
N SER A 157 2.52 3.02 22.88
CA SER A 157 1.78 1.90 22.25
C SER A 157 2.31 1.68 20.84
N TYR A 158 2.48 0.41 20.46
CA TYR A 158 3.04 0.01 19.16
C TYR A 158 4.41 0.63 18.83
N ASN A 159 5.16 1.10 19.84
CA ASN A 159 6.41 1.85 19.68
C ASN A 159 6.29 3.08 18.75
N TYR A 160 5.12 3.71 18.71
CA TYR A 160 4.89 4.95 17.96
C TYR A 160 4.51 6.10 18.89
N ASN A 161 5.19 7.24 18.73
CA ASN A 161 4.92 8.45 19.48
C ASN A 161 4.95 9.67 18.53
N PRO A 162 3.83 10.37 18.31
CA PRO A 162 3.78 11.50 17.39
C PRO A 162 4.67 12.68 17.82
N SER A 163 5.06 12.76 19.11
CA SER A 163 6.00 13.78 19.60
C SER A 163 7.48 13.39 19.46
N VAL A 164 7.76 12.11 19.19
CA VAL A 164 9.12 11.56 19.06
C VAL A 164 9.13 10.55 17.91
N LEU A 165 9.13 11.08 16.69
CA LEU A 165 9.13 10.29 15.46
C LEU A 165 10.47 9.56 15.25
N CYS A 166 10.44 8.46 14.50
CA CYS A 166 11.65 7.78 14.08
C CYS A 166 12.62 8.75 13.38
N GLY A 167 13.91 8.69 13.71
CA GLY A 167 14.94 9.56 13.17
C GLY A 167 15.07 10.90 13.89
N ILE A 168 14.16 11.23 14.81
CA ILE A 168 14.24 12.41 15.69
C ILE A 168 14.64 11.95 17.10
N PRO A 169 15.75 12.42 17.68
CA PRO A 169 16.10 12.11 19.07
C PRO A 169 14.97 12.53 20.02
N PRO A 170 14.62 11.73 21.05
CA PRO A 170 15.31 10.53 21.52
C PRO A 170 14.77 9.19 20.95
N SER A 171 14.21 9.14 19.74
CA SER A 171 13.77 7.87 19.14
C SER A 171 14.91 6.85 19.00
N THR A 172 14.55 5.57 19.02
CA THR A 172 15.51 4.46 18.90
C THR A 172 15.00 3.37 17.97
N VAL A 173 15.93 2.60 17.41
CA VAL A 173 15.64 1.37 16.67
C VAL A 173 15.64 0.20 17.64
N SER A 174 14.50 -0.47 17.77
CA SER A 174 14.27 -1.60 18.66
C SER A 174 14.77 -2.90 18.03
N GLY A 175 16.09 -3.08 17.96
CA GLY A 175 16.70 -4.32 17.48
C GLY A 175 16.77 -4.45 15.95
N GLU A 176 16.74 -5.68 15.44
CA GLU A 176 16.96 -5.94 14.01
C GLU A 176 15.70 -5.66 13.17
N PRO A 177 15.75 -4.76 12.17
CA PRO A 177 14.57 -4.36 11.39
C PRO A 177 13.92 -5.50 10.61
N SER A 178 14.70 -6.51 10.20
CA SER A 178 14.22 -7.68 9.45
C SER A 178 13.18 -8.52 10.22
N LEU A 179 13.11 -8.36 11.56
CA LEU A 179 12.21 -9.10 12.44
C LEU A 179 10.86 -8.41 12.65
N TYR A 180 10.66 -7.21 12.10
CA TYR A 180 9.44 -6.39 12.21
C TYR A 180 8.79 -6.20 10.84
N VAL A 181 7.46 -6.13 10.79
CA VAL A 181 6.76 -5.70 9.57
C VAL A 181 6.76 -4.18 9.43
N ASN A 182 6.48 -3.46 10.51
CA ASN A 182 6.38 -2.00 10.53
C ASN A 182 7.73 -1.35 10.88
N TRP A 183 8.13 -0.33 10.12
CA TRP A 183 9.38 0.41 10.33
C TRP A 183 9.23 1.54 11.34
N ASP A 184 8.41 2.55 11.03
CA ASP A 184 8.37 3.83 11.78
C ASP A 184 6.96 4.26 12.24
N GLY A 185 5.98 3.39 12.02
CA GLY A 185 4.57 3.56 12.32
C GLY A 185 3.70 3.74 11.08
N LEU A 186 4.25 4.26 9.98
CA LEU A 186 3.55 4.45 8.70
C LEU A 186 4.08 3.50 7.64
N HIS A 187 5.40 3.38 7.54
CA HIS A 187 6.07 2.61 6.50
C HIS A 187 6.42 1.20 6.99
N LEU A 188 6.57 0.29 6.03
CA LEU A 188 6.99 -1.08 6.32
C LEU A 188 8.52 -1.20 6.26
N THR A 189 9.05 -2.26 6.87
CA THR A 189 10.48 -2.56 6.78
C THR A 189 10.85 -3.04 5.37
N GLU A 190 12.13 -2.95 5.02
CA GLU A 190 12.64 -3.50 3.75
C GLU A 190 12.29 -4.99 3.61
N ALA A 191 12.41 -5.77 4.68
CA ALA A 191 12.04 -7.19 4.68
C ALA A 191 10.54 -7.41 4.39
N ALA A 192 9.66 -6.55 4.90
CA ALA A 192 8.23 -6.60 4.59
C ALA A 192 7.95 -6.24 3.12
N TYR A 193 8.53 -5.15 2.62
CA TYR A 193 8.40 -4.77 1.21
C TYR A 193 8.97 -5.84 0.27
N ARG A 194 10.02 -6.57 0.66
CA ARG A 194 10.55 -7.70 -0.11
C ARG A 194 9.53 -8.83 -0.26
N TRP A 195 8.78 -9.15 0.80
CA TRP A 195 7.71 -10.15 0.72
C TRP A 195 6.53 -9.68 -0.11
N ILE A 196 6.14 -8.40 0.02
CA ILE A 196 5.10 -7.80 -0.83
C ILE A 196 5.52 -7.88 -2.29
N PHE A 197 6.74 -7.45 -2.62
CA PHE A 197 7.31 -7.53 -3.96
C PHE A 197 7.26 -8.96 -4.52
N ARG A 198 7.73 -9.96 -3.76
CA ARG A 198 7.64 -11.37 -4.19
C ARG A 198 6.19 -11.80 -4.43
N GLY A 199 5.27 -11.38 -3.58
CA GLY A 199 3.85 -11.63 -3.77
C GLY A 199 3.31 -11.05 -5.08
N LEU A 200 3.76 -9.87 -5.48
CA LEU A 200 3.33 -9.22 -6.72
C LEU A 200 3.92 -9.91 -7.97
N PHE A 201 5.20 -10.28 -7.92
CA PHE A 201 5.95 -10.78 -9.07
C PHE A 201 5.84 -12.30 -9.27
N GLU A 202 5.83 -13.06 -8.18
CA GLU A 202 5.80 -14.52 -8.18
C GLU A 202 4.42 -15.08 -7.77
N GLY A 203 3.63 -14.27 -7.06
CA GLY A 203 2.33 -14.65 -6.53
C GLY A 203 1.14 -14.10 -7.32
N PRO A 204 -0.07 -14.24 -6.76
CA PRO A 204 -1.32 -13.88 -7.43
C PRO A 204 -1.74 -12.42 -7.23
N TYR A 205 -0.88 -11.56 -6.65
CA TYR A 205 -1.26 -10.22 -6.20
C TYR A 205 -1.14 -9.14 -7.29
N THR A 206 -1.17 -9.54 -8.57
CA THR A 206 -1.28 -8.61 -9.70
C THR A 206 -2.42 -9.02 -10.62
N ILE A 207 -3.14 -8.03 -11.17
CA ILE A 207 -4.27 -8.24 -12.07
C ILE A 207 -4.09 -7.35 -13.30
N PRO A 208 -3.84 -7.91 -14.51
CA PRO A 208 -3.50 -9.31 -14.76
C PRO A 208 -2.16 -9.73 -14.08
N GLN A 209 -1.91 -11.03 -13.95
CA GLN A 209 -0.70 -11.51 -13.29
C GLN A 209 0.55 -11.18 -14.12
N ILE A 210 1.52 -10.49 -13.51
CA ILE A 210 2.70 -9.99 -14.23
C ILE A 210 3.56 -11.11 -14.83
N ASN A 211 3.66 -12.25 -14.16
CA ASN A 211 4.41 -13.41 -14.65
C ASN A 211 3.86 -13.98 -15.98
N THR A 212 2.56 -13.79 -16.26
CA THR A 212 1.93 -14.21 -17.53
C THR A 212 2.23 -13.26 -18.68
N LEU A 213 2.59 -12.00 -18.39
CA LEU A 213 2.88 -10.97 -19.39
C LEU A 213 4.29 -11.07 -19.96
N CYS A 214 5.25 -11.60 -19.19
CA CYS A 214 6.62 -11.80 -19.67
C CYS A 214 6.75 -12.98 -20.66
N GLY A 215 5.84 -13.95 -20.63
CA GLY A 215 5.91 -15.16 -21.47
C GLY A 215 5.38 -14.99 -22.91
N SER A 216 4.56 -13.98 -23.17
CA SER A 216 3.83 -13.84 -24.44
C SER A 216 4.59 -13.12 -25.55
N ARG A 217 5.67 -12.39 -25.23
CA ARG A 217 6.55 -11.75 -26.24
C ARG A 217 7.68 -12.64 -26.76
N ALA A 218 8.02 -13.74 -26.08
CA ALA A 218 9.11 -14.63 -26.50
C ALA A 218 8.72 -15.59 -27.64
N LEU A 219 7.43 -15.69 -27.98
CA LEU A 219 6.90 -16.61 -29.00
C LEU A 219 6.51 -15.91 -30.31
N SER A 220 6.82 -14.63 -30.47
CA SER A 220 6.47 -13.83 -31.66
C SER A 220 7.66 -13.08 -32.28
N ALA A 221 8.89 -13.53 -32.01
CA ALA A 221 10.11 -13.08 -32.69
C ALA A 221 10.72 -14.22 -33.52
#